data_AF-A0A972XJH3-F1
#
_entry.id   AF-A0A972XJH3-F1
#
_cell.length_a   1.000
_cell.length_b   1.000
_cell.length_c   1.000
_cell.angle_alpha   90.00
_cell.angle_beta   90.00
_cell.angle_gamma   90.00
#
_symmetry.space_group_name_H-M   'P 1'
#
loop_
_entity.id
_entity.type
_entity.pdbx_description
1 polymer ?
#
loop_
_entity_poly.entity_id
_entity_poly.type
_entity_poly.pdbx_seq_one_letter_code
_entity_poly.pdbx_strand_id
1 'polypeptide(L)'
;MIEQAGASPKKYTSKARLWEMMHGVVRLLEGEPEGLQVREVLMRLKLALPPTESELTLDASGALRYDTKVRWWSVGLSKAEFVTKAGGVWAITDKGRSALRAFPDAVSFGVEVERLYDEWRARDTAEKASRENWELADSVVARIPAGRWVTFADVAETVGCSFQSLGVHLWKECPPGWHRVALKGGQLSAEKYGDEDRTDEQRRLLLDDGFTLDGPLPEDRHLTLGELAGILTEVKGGERAWLVRGTSVKGTSIVPEWIDEGFMSLPASMLPMLPPDASDEDIKHAVDSGYSTLGYSQREAKFEEIFAFIHRMKPGHLVVTTAGDDVFIGEIAGPALQHESPGKRSNLRRFVDWDNADSPLAVSDLPSRLAGRLRSSADVVELTDIYDSVEALRMPALDDDAVDAEVVPEARLELLSDEVVERLLIGRDWLDEFVELLAERRQVIVYGPPGTGKTYLAQEVAEALAGKGRVTLVQFHPSYAYEDFFEGYRPSGTVGGGIALQLVPGPLRKVVDAARENPGEPYFLIVDEINRANLAKVFGELYFLLEYRDRSIDLLYSSGDSGPAFTLPANVFLIGTMNTADRSIALVDSAMRRRFAFISLHPEDQRLDRVLRQWLVDRSFA
;
A
#
# COMPACT_ATOMS: atom_id res chain seq x y z
N MET A 1 -65.53 11.43 22.91
CA MET A 1 -64.98 10.86 21.67
C MET A 1 -63.63 11.49 21.41
N ILE A 2 -62.56 10.87 21.89
CA ILE A 2 -61.20 11.05 21.38
C ILE A 2 -60.69 9.63 21.25
N GLU A 3 -60.68 9.14 20.02
CA GLU A 3 -60.38 7.75 19.68
C GLU A 3 -58.88 7.60 19.46
N GLN A 4 -58.35 6.50 19.99
CA GLN A 4 -56.96 6.11 19.97
C GLN A 4 -56.48 5.85 18.53
N ALA A 5 -55.31 6.37 18.18
CA ALA A 5 -54.48 5.82 17.12
C ALA A 5 -53.20 5.26 17.76
N GLY A 6 -53.12 3.93 17.84
CA GLY A 6 -52.06 3.19 18.51
C GLY A 6 -50.71 3.40 17.84
N ALA A 7 -49.76 3.94 18.61
CA ALA A 7 -48.34 3.78 18.33
C ALA A 7 -47.98 2.31 18.51
N SER A 8 -47.67 1.62 17.41
CA SER A 8 -47.05 0.30 17.46
C SER A 8 -45.66 0.44 18.08
N PRO A 9 -45.34 -0.24 19.20
CA PRO A 9 -44.04 -0.10 19.83
C PRO A 9 -43.00 -0.77 18.93
N LYS A 10 -42.09 0.02 18.36
CA LYS A 10 -40.83 -0.51 17.81
C LYS A 10 -40.12 -1.21 18.98
N LYS A 11 -40.24 -2.54 19.06
CA LYS A 11 -39.56 -3.36 20.08
C LYS A 11 -38.06 -3.35 19.78
N TYR A 12 -37.36 -2.34 20.28
CA TYR A 12 -35.91 -2.36 20.39
C TYR A 12 -35.52 -3.50 21.34
N THR A 13 -34.55 -4.32 20.93
CA THR A 13 -33.88 -5.26 21.85
C THR A 13 -33.22 -4.41 22.93
N SER A 14 -33.55 -4.63 24.21
CA SER A 14 -32.90 -3.87 25.28
C SER A 14 -31.39 -4.22 25.30
N LYS A 15 -30.53 -3.25 25.59
CA LYS A 15 -29.08 -3.48 25.76
C LYS A 15 -28.80 -4.63 26.74
N ALA A 16 -29.58 -4.71 27.81
CA ALA A 16 -29.53 -5.81 28.78
C ALA A 16 -29.68 -7.19 28.12
N ARG A 17 -30.62 -7.34 27.17
CA ARG A 17 -30.83 -8.60 26.45
C ARG A 17 -29.65 -8.97 25.53
N LEU A 18 -28.96 -7.98 24.96
CA LEU A 18 -27.77 -8.20 24.16
C LEU A 18 -26.57 -8.61 25.02
N TRP A 19 -26.40 -7.96 26.17
CA TRP A 19 -25.36 -8.31 27.13
C TRP A 19 -25.56 -9.72 27.70
N GLU A 20 -26.79 -10.13 27.97
CA GLU A 20 -27.12 -11.52 28.32
C GLU A 20 -26.67 -12.51 27.24
N MET A 21 -26.91 -12.20 25.97
CA MET A 21 -26.46 -13.05 24.86
C MET A 21 -24.94 -13.12 24.79
N MET A 22 -24.23 -11.99 24.93
CA MET A 22 -22.76 -11.94 24.86
C MET A 22 -22.12 -12.69 26.02
N HIS A 23 -22.59 -12.45 27.24
CA HIS A 23 -22.17 -13.17 28.43
C HIS A 23 -22.46 -14.68 28.30
N GLY A 24 -23.63 -15.05 27.78
CA GLY A 24 -24.01 -16.43 27.51
C GLY A 24 -23.07 -17.13 26.52
N VAL A 25 -22.65 -16.45 25.44
CA VAL A 25 -21.68 -16.98 24.47
C VAL A 25 -20.35 -17.31 25.16
N VAL A 26 -19.79 -16.38 25.94
CA VAL A 26 -18.48 -16.59 26.55
C VAL A 26 -18.55 -17.68 27.63
N ARG A 27 -19.63 -17.75 28.40
CA ARG A 27 -19.85 -18.84 29.37
C ARG A 27 -19.99 -20.22 28.73
N LEU A 28 -20.64 -20.30 27.55
CA LEU A 28 -20.72 -21.56 26.80
C LEU A 28 -19.34 -22.04 26.35
N LEU A 29 -18.47 -21.10 25.97
CA LEU A 29 -17.12 -21.41 25.51
C LEU A 29 -16.13 -21.71 26.66
N GLU A 30 -16.41 -21.25 27.89
CA GLU A 30 -15.57 -21.51 29.07
C GLU A 30 -15.33 -23.01 29.32
N GLY A 31 -16.37 -23.82 29.12
CA GLY A 31 -16.33 -25.28 29.31
C GLY A 31 -15.77 -26.07 28.12
N GLU A 32 -15.39 -25.41 27.02
CA GLU A 32 -15.08 -26.06 25.74
C GLU A 32 -13.68 -25.63 25.27
N PRO A 33 -12.61 -26.31 25.72
CA PRO A 33 -11.22 -25.90 25.49
C PRO A 33 -10.79 -25.91 24.01
N GLU A 34 -11.42 -26.73 23.18
CA GLU A 34 -11.19 -26.77 21.72
C GLU A 34 -12.05 -25.76 20.93
N GLY A 35 -12.94 -25.04 21.63
CA GLY A 35 -13.92 -24.16 21.02
C GLY A 35 -15.12 -24.90 20.42
N LEU A 36 -16.13 -24.13 20.00
CA LEU A 36 -17.36 -24.65 19.42
C LEU A 36 -17.56 -24.09 18.01
N GLN A 37 -18.08 -24.93 17.11
CA GLN A 37 -18.58 -24.47 15.81
C GLN A 37 -19.70 -23.44 16.01
N VAL A 38 -19.71 -22.37 15.21
CA VAL A 38 -20.69 -21.28 15.36
C VAL A 38 -22.15 -21.76 15.31
N ARG A 39 -22.44 -22.82 14.54
CA ARG A 39 -23.77 -23.45 14.50
C ARG A 39 -24.15 -24.06 15.86
N GLU A 40 -23.18 -24.68 16.53
CA GLU A 40 -23.34 -25.29 17.85
C GLU A 40 -23.48 -24.22 18.93
N VAL A 41 -22.69 -23.14 18.87
CA VAL A 41 -22.82 -21.97 19.76
C VAL A 41 -24.24 -21.40 19.68
N LEU A 42 -24.76 -21.17 18.48
CA LEU A 42 -26.12 -20.64 18.29
C LEU A 42 -27.20 -21.59 18.80
N MET A 43 -27.04 -22.90 18.55
CA MET A 43 -27.98 -23.90 19.05
C MET A 43 -28.01 -23.95 20.58
N ARG A 44 -26.85 -24.06 21.22
CA ARG A 44 -26.74 -24.11 22.69
C ARG A 44 -27.16 -22.81 23.35
N LEU A 45 -26.84 -21.67 22.75
CA LEU A 45 -27.26 -20.37 23.26
C LEU A 45 -28.79 -20.21 23.18
N LYS A 46 -29.45 -20.68 22.12
CA LYS A 46 -30.92 -20.70 22.05
C LYS A 46 -31.55 -21.57 23.13
N LEU A 47 -30.89 -22.65 23.56
CA LEU A 47 -31.37 -23.49 24.65
C LEU A 47 -31.21 -22.78 26.01
N ALA A 48 -30.06 -22.12 26.23
CA ALA A 48 -29.78 -21.41 27.48
C ALA A 48 -30.53 -20.07 27.60
N LEU A 49 -30.74 -19.38 26.48
CA LEU A 49 -31.40 -18.09 26.34
C LEU A 49 -32.40 -18.15 25.17
N PRO A 50 -33.61 -18.71 25.39
CA PRO A 50 -34.62 -18.88 24.36
C PRO A 50 -34.97 -17.59 23.62
N PRO A 51 -35.08 -17.60 22.28
CA PRO A 51 -35.47 -16.42 21.50
C PRO A 51 -36.83 -15.89 21.92
N THR A 52 -36.97 -14.57 21.97
CA THR A 52 -38.29 -13.92 22.11
C THR A 52 -39.08 -14.02 20.80
N GLU A 53 -40.40 -13.83 20.84
CA GLU A 53 -41.26 -13.81 19.63
C GLU A 53 -40.74 -12.87 18.54
N SER A 54 -40.18 -11.72 18.92
CA SER A 54 -39.60 -10.77 17.97
C SER A 54 -38.29 -11.26 17.34
N GLU A 55 -37.54 -12.12 18.03
CA GLU A 55 -36.26 -12.67 17.59
C GLU A 55 -36.41 -13.91 16.72
N LEU A 56 -37.58 -14.54 16.75
CA LEU A 56 -37.99 -15.63 15.85
C LEU A 56 -38.40 -15.14 14.46
N THR A 57 -38.50 -13.83 14.25
CA THR A 57 -38.77 -13.26 12.92
C THR A 57 -37.52 -13.30 12.04
N LEU A 58 -37.73 -13.28 10.72
CA LEU A 58 -36.65 -13.20 9.74
C LEU A 58 -36.21 -11.75 9.54
N ASP A 59 -34.93 -11.55 9.22
CA ASP A 59 -34.40 -10.29 8.72
C ASP A 59 -34.53 -10.17 7.20
N ALA A 60 -34.03 -9.07 6.63
CA ALA A 60 -34.09 -8.79 5.19
C ALA A 60 -33.30 -9.80 4.33
N SER A 61 -32.40 -10.58 4.92
CA SER A 61 -31.63 -11.63 4.25
C SER A 61 -32.26 -13.02 4.35
N GLY A 62 -33.40 -13.13 5.04
CA GLY A 62 -34.08 -14.41 5.28
C GLY A 62 -33.48 -15.21 6.44
N ALA A 63 -32.57 -14.63 7.24
CA ALA A 63 -32.00 -15.27 8.43
C ALA A 63 -32.82 -14.93 9.69
N LEU A 64 -32.80 -15.83 10.69
CA LEU A 64 -33.42 -15.56 11.99
C LEU A 64 -32.75 -14.37 12.67
N ARG A 65 -33.54 -13.37 13.08
CA ARG A 65 -33.03 -12.17 13.76
C ARG A 65 -32.22 -12.50 15.01
N TYR A 66 -32.57 -13.56 15.73
CA TYR A 66 -31.77 -14.06 16.84
C TYR A 66 -30.32 -14.38 16.41
N ASP A 67 -30.15 -15.15 15.34
CA ASP A 67 -28.85 -15.60 14.85
C ASP A 67 -28.02 -14.44 14.32
N THR A 68 -28.69 -13.55 13.58
CA THR A 68 -28.07 -12.32 13.06
C THR A 68 -27.58 -11.43 14.21
N LYS A 69 -28.39 -11.23 15.26
CA LYS A 69 -27.97 -10.47 16.44
C LYS A 69 -26.76 -11.10 17.14
N VAL A 70 -26.81 -12.39 17.45
CA VAL A 70 -25.68 -13.05 18.15
C VAL A 70 -24.40 -12.96 17.33
N ARG A 71 -24.46 -13.20 16.01
CA ARG A 71 -23.30 -13.07 15.12
C ARG A 71 -22.78 -11.63 15.07
N TRP A 72 -23.66 -10.66 14.94
CA TRP A 72 -23.28 -9.25 14.79
C TRP A 72 -22.68 -8.69 16.09
N TRP A 73 -23.33 -8.91 17.23
CA TRP A 73 -22.87 -8.40 18.53
C TRP A 73 -21.63 -9.14 19.06
N SER A 74 -21.43 -10.41 18.67
CA SER A 74 -20.22 -11.15 19.03
C SER A 74 -18.93 -10.55 18.45
N VAL A 75 -19.02 -9.59 17.52
CA VAL A 75 -17.84 -8.83 17.05
C VAL A 75 -17.19 -8.09 18.22
N GLY A 76 -17.99 -7.52 19.14
CA GLY A 76 -17.49 -6.87 20.35
C GLY A 76 -16.63 -7.80 21.20
N LEU A 77 -17.04 -9.06 21.36
CA LEU A 77 -16.27 -10.09 22.10
C LEU A 77 -14.92 -10.39 21.46
N SER A 78 -14.84 -10.35 20.12
CA SER A 78 -13.59 -10.58 19.41
C SER A 78 -12.66 -9.38 19.49
N LYS A 79 -13.21 -8.16 19.40
CA LYS A 79 -12.43 -6.91 19.52
C LYS A 79 -11.97 -6.63 20.96
N ALA A 80 -12.73 -7.08 21.95
CA ALA A 80 -12.29 -7.13 23.35
C ALA A 80 -11.27 -8.25 23.62
N GLU A 81 -10.94 -9.07 22.61
CA GLU A 81 -10.06 -10.24 22.70
C GLU A 81 -10.55 -11.32 23.67
N PHE A 82 -11.85 -11.40 23.95
CA PHE A 82 -12.43 -12.42 24.83
C PHE A 82 -12.70 -13.74 24.11
N VAL A 83 -12.91 -13.68 22.79
CA VAL A 83 -13.21 -14.84 21.93
C VAL A 83 -12.41 -14.75 20.64
N THR A 84 -11.74 -15.83 20.27
CA THR A 84 -11.14 -16.01 18.93
C THR A 84 -12.14 -16.66 17.99
N LYS A 85 -12.13 -16.24 16.71
CA LYS A 85 -12.99 -16.79 15.67
C LYS A 85 -12.15 -17.20 14.47
N ALA A 86 -11.90 -18.49 14.29
CA ALA A 86 -11.08 -19.03 13.21
C ALA A 86 -11.81 -20.19 12.54
N GLY A 87 -11.91 -20.19 11.20
CA GLY A 87 -12.51 -21.29 10.44
C GLY A 87 -13.96 -21.64 10.84
N GLY A 88 -14.72 -20.69 11.40
CA GLY A 88 -16.09 -20.92 11.90
C GLY A 88 -16.17 -21.50 13.32
N VAL A 89 -15.03 -21.77 13.97
CA VAL A 89 -14.92 -22.17 15.38
C VAL A 89 -14.73 -20.93 16.24
N TRP A 90 -15.48 -20.84 17.33
CA TRP A 90 -15.34 -19.80 18.36
C TRP A 90 -14.74 -20.43 19.60
N ALA A 91 -13.68 -19.83 20.15
CA ALA A 91 -13.02 -20.31 21.36
C ALA A 91 -12.79 -19.14 22.33
N ILE A 92 -12.88 -19.42 23.63
CA ILE A 92 -12.59 -18.43 24.66
C ILE A 92 -11.08 -18.26 24.82
N THR A 93 -10.63 -17.01 25.00
CA THR A 93 -9.22 -16.70 25.31
C THR A 93 -8.98 -16.66 26.82
N ASP A 94 -7.72 -16.60 27.24
CA ASP A 94 -7.39 -16.40 28.66
C ASP A 94 -7.86 -15.05 29.20
N LYS A 95 -7.90 -14.02 28.34
CA LYS A 95 -8.48 -12.72 28.64
C LYS A 95 -9.99 -12.82 28.82
N GLY A 96 -10.67 -13.60 27.98
CA GLY A 96 -12.09 -13.89 28.11
C GLY A 96 -12.43 -14.65 29.40
N ARG A 97 -11.63 -15.66 29.77
CA ARG A 97 -11.77 -16.36 31.07
C ARG A 97 -11.58 -15.42 32.25
N SER A 98 -10.58 -14.54 32.16
CA SER A 98 -10.30 -13.58 33.23
C SER A 98 -11.39 -12.52 33.35
N ALA A 99 -11.94 -12.07 32.22
CA ALA A 99 -13.08 -11.15 32.19
C ALA A 99 -14.35 -11.79 32.77
N LEU A 100 -14.65 -13.06 32.46
CA LEU A 100 -15.77 -13.78 33.08
C LEU A 100 -15.64 -13.88 34.60
N ARG A 101 -14.42 -14.06 35.11
CA ARG A 101 -14.15 -14.10 36.56
C ARG A 101 -14.30 -12.72 37.21
N ALA A 102 -13.85 -11.66 36.53
CA ALA A 102 -13.91 -10.30 37.03
C ALA A 102 -15.32 -9.70 36.96
N PHE A 103 -16.10 -10.08 35.94
CA PHE A 103 -17.43 -9.56 35.64
C PHE A 103 -18.43 -10.73 35.47
N PRO A 104 -18.91 -11.32 36.57
CA PRO A 104 -19.68 -12.57 36.54
C PRO A 104 -21.16 -12.40 36.15
N ASP A 105 -21.67 -11.17 36.15
CA ASP A 105 -23.03 -10.85 35.72
C ASP A 105 -23.05 -10.23 34.33
N ALA A 106 -24.16 -10.44 33.60
CA ALA A 106 -24.27 -9.99 32.22
C ALA A 106 -24.14 -8.47 32.05
N VAL A 107 -24.57 -7.68 33.04
CA VAL A 107 -24.57 -6.22 32.94
C VAL A 107 -23.15 -5.68 33.08
N SER A 108 -22.43 -6.07 34.14
CA SER A 108 -21.04 -5.64 34.33
C SER A 108 -20.13 -6.14 33.21
N PHE A 109 -20.34 -7.38 32.74
CA PHE A 109 -19.60 -7.94 31.61
C PHE A 109 -19.89 -7.17 30.32
N GLY A 110 -21.15 -6.84 30.08
CA GLY A 110 -21.57 -6.06 28.91
C GLY A 110 -20.99 -4.64 28.88
N VAL A 111 -20.95 -3.97 30.03
CA VAL A 111 -20.31 -2.64 30.18
C VAL A 111 -18.81 -2.72 29.86
N GLU A 112 -18.13 -3.77 30.32
CA GLU A 112 -16.70 -3.95 30.03
C GLU A 112 -16.44 -4.25 28.55
N VAL A 113 -17.29 -5.07 27.91
CA VAL A 113 -17.21 -5.31 26.47
C VAL A 113 -17.41 -4.02 25.68
N GLU A 114 -18.38 -3.17 26.09
CA GLU A 114 -18.58 -1.85 25.47
C GLU A 114 -17.36 -0.94 25.68
N ARG A 115 -16.82 -0.84 26.90
CA ARG A 115 -15.62 -0.04 27.20
C ARG A 115 -14.42 -0.44 26.33
N LEU A 116 -14.11 -1.74 26.29
CA LEU A 116 -12.99 -2.26 25.50
C LEU A 116 -13.23 -2.13 23.99
N TYR A 117 -14.48 -2.27 23.54
CA TYR A 117 -14.84 -2.02 22.16
C TYR A 117 -14.70 -0.54 21.79
N ASP A 118 -15.10 0.38 22.67
CA ASP A 118 -14.96 1.81 22.47
C ASP A 118 -13.48 2.24 22.52
N GLU A 119 -12.64 1.62 23.36
CA GLU A 119 -11.19 1.81 23.35
C GLU A 119 -10.52 1.24 22.11
N TRP A 120 -10.94 0.06 21.66
CA TRP A 120 -10.49 -0.51 20.39
C TRP A 120 -10.94 0.39 19.24
N ARG A 121 -12.17 0.88 19.25
CA ARG A 121 -12.73 1.77 18.23
C ARG A 121 -12.03 3.11 18.26
N ALA A 122 -11.73 3.67 19.42
CA ALA A 122 -10.99 4.92 19.55
C ALA A 122 -9.55 4.75 19.03
N ARG A 123 -8.89 3.62 19.33
CA ARG A 123 -7.58 3.27 18.78
C ARG A 123 -7.62 3.03 17.27
N ASP A 124 -8.54 2.22 16.77
CA ASP A 124 -8.75 1.95 15.34
C ASP A 124 -9.15 3.22 14.58
N THR A 125 -9.92 4.12 15.19
CA THR A 125 -10.27 5.43 14.63
C THR A 125 -9.07 6.38 14.68
N ALA A 126 -8.26 6.38 15.74
CA ALA A 126 -7.04 7.17 15.84
C ALA A 126 -5.93 6.66 14.91
N GLU A 127 -5.83 5.34 14.72
CA GLU A 127 -4.89 4.65 13.84
C GLU A 127 -5.30 4.83 12.38
N LYS A 128 -6.60 4.78 12.06
CA LYS A 128 -7.13 5.21 10.76
C LYS A 128 -7.01 6.70 10.54
N ALA A 129 -7.22 7.52 11.57
CA ALA A 129 -7.00 8.96 11.50
C ALA A 129 -5.51 9.31 11.33
N SER A 130 -4.58 8.48 11.82
CA SER A 130 -3.14 8.62 11.54
C SER A 130 -2.74 8.18 10.13
N ARG A 131 -3.62 7.41 9.45
CA ARG A 131 -3.47 7.00 8.04
C ARG A 131 -4.24 7.89 7.07
N GLU A 132 -5.13 8.74 7.57
CA GLU A 132 -5.95 9.65 6.78
C GLU A 132 -5.35 11.05 6.86
N ASN A 133 -4.97 11.60 5.71
CA ASN A 133 -4.33 12.91 5.64
C ASN A 133 -5.37 14.03 5.90
N TRP A 134 -5.64 14.31 7.18
CA TRP A 134 -6.62 15.34 7.59
C TRP A 134 -6.18 16.75 7.21
N GLU A 135 -4.88 17.02 7.18
CA GLU A 135 -4.35 18.32 6.72
C GLU A 135 -4.69 18.56 5.24
N LEU A 136 -4.61 17.51 4.42
CA LEU A 136 -5.04 17.54 3.03
C LEU A 136 -6.56 17.71 2.91
N ALA A 137 -7.34 16.99 3.73
CA ALA A 137 -8.80 17.14 3.75
C ALA A 137 -9.23 18.56 4.14
N ASP A 138 -8.65 19.10 5.21
CA ASP A 138 -8.91 20.45 5.71
C ASP A 138 -8.48 21.50 4.69
N SER A 139 -7.33 21.29 4.03
CA SER A 139 -6.82 22.16 2.97
C SER A 139 -7.69 22.18 1.72
N VAL A 140 -8.27 21.04 1.33
CA VAL A 140 -9.24 20.95 0.22
C VAL A 140 -10.53 21.65 0.60
N VAL A 141 -11.06 21.38 1.79
CA VAL A 141 -12.32 21.96 2.29
C VAL A 141 -12.20 23.49 2.44
N ALA A 142 -11.06 23.99 2.93
CA ALA A 142 -10.80 25.42 3.08
C ALA A 142 -10.78 26.20 1.76
N ARG A 143 -10.48 25.53 0.65
CA ARG A 143 -10.39 26.13 -0.69
C ARG A 143 -11.67 26.00 -1.51
N ILE A 144 -12.70 25.36 -0.97
CA ILE A 144 -14.04 25.39 -1.57
C ILE A 144 -14.50 26.85 -1.66
N PRO A 145 -14.82 27.40 -2.84
CA PRO A 145 -15.19 28.81 -2.97
C PRO A 145 -16.48 29.15 -2.19
N ALA A 146 -16.57 30.40 -1.70
CA ALA A 146 -17.80 30.91 -1.11
C ALA A 146 -18.96 30.84 -2.12
N GLY A 147 -20.14 30.44 -1.66
CA GLY A 147 -21.31 30.21 -2.50
C GLY A 147 -21.28 28.90 -3.30
N ARG A 148 -20.27 28.02 -3.11
CA ARG A 148 -20.25 26.64 -3.62
C ARG A 148 -20.32 25.65 -2.46
N TRP A 149 -20.76 24.42 -2.74
CA TRP A 149 -20.86 23.35 -1.74
C TRP A 149 -20.49 21.99 -2.34
N VAL A 150 -20.22 21.00 -1.50
CA VAL A 150 -19.80 19.65 -1.90
C VAL A 150 -20.40 18.59 -0.97
N THR A 151 -20.49 17.32 -1.40
CA THR A 151 -20.83 16.24 -0.47
C THR A 151 -19.64 15.69 0.31
N PHE A 152 -19.91 15.15 1.50
CA PHE A 152 -18.92 14.36 2.25
C PHE A 152 -18.34 13.18 1.43
N ALA A 153 -19.12 12.61 0.50
CA ALA A 153 -18.68 11.48 -0.31
C ALA A 153 -17.65 11.93 -1.35
N ASP A 154 -17.90 13.08 -2.00
CA ASP A 154 -17.00 13.60 -3.03
C ASP A 154 -15.66 14.06 -2.44
N VAL A 155 -15.68 14.68 -1.25
CA VAL A 155 -14.46 15.05 -0.52
C VAL A 155 -13.69 13.79 -0.10
N ALA A 156 -14.38 12.79 0.45
CA ALA A 156 -13.77 11.54 0.88
C ALA A 156 -13.13 10.78 -0.30
N GLU A 157 -13.83 10.72 -1.45
CA GLU A 157 -13.34 10.10 -2.67
C GLU A 157 -12.11 10.83 -3.24
N THR A 158 -12.15 12.17 -3.24
CA THR A 158 -11.06 12.99 -3.79
C THR A 158 -9.80 12.96 -2.93
N VAL A 159 -9.96 12.97 -1.60
CA VAL A 159 -8.82 12.94 -0.65
C VAL A 159 -8.32 11.52 -0.42
N GLY A 160 -9.16 10.51 -0.66
CA GLY A 160 -8.83 9.10 -0.43
C GLY A 160 -8.99 8.67 1.04
N CYS A 161 -9.96 9.26 1.76
CA CYS A 161 -10.25 8.95 3.16
C CYS A 161 -11.64 8.32 3.36
N SER A 162 -11.90 7.78 4.54
CA SER A 162 -13.20 7.25 4.91
C SER A 162 -14.26 8.35 5.03
N PHE A 163 -15.38 8.18 4.34
CA PHE A 163 -16.58 9.02 4.46
C PHE A 163 -17.08 9.16 5.90
N GLN A 164 -17.05 8.07 6.68
CA GLN A 164 -17.53 8.08 8.06
C GLN A 164 -16.59 8.84 8.99
N SER A 165 -15.28 8.69 8.78
CA SER A 165 -14.26 9.37 9.57
C SER A 165 -14.21 10.86 9.26
N LEU A 166 -14.24 11.23 7.97
CA LEU A 166 -14.29 12.62 7.52
C LEU A 166 -15.49 13.37 8.09
N GLY A 167 -16.64 12.70 8.11
CA GLY A 167 -17.85 13.25 8.71
C GLY A 167 -17.68 13.59 10.19
N VAL A 168 -16.98 12.76 10.97
CA VAL A 168 -16.71 13.01 12.39
C VAL A 168 -15.64 14.09 12.57
N HIS A 169 -14.58 14.05 11.76
CA HIS A 169 -13.47 15.01 11.79
C HIS A 169 -13.93 16.45 11.53
N LEU A 170 -14.57 16.70 10.38
CA LEU A 170 -15.06 18.03 9.99
C LEU A 170 -16.06 18.58 11.00
N TRP A 171 -16.90 17.70 11.57
CA TRP A 171 -17.86 18.14 12.58
C TRP A 171 -17.22 18.48 13.91
N LYS A 172 -16.11 17.83 14.28
CA LYS A 172 -15.42 18.02 15.55
C LYS A 172 -14.48 19.22 15.54
N GLU A 173 -13.65 19.30 14.52
CA GLU A 173 -12.54 20.27 14.40
C GLU A 173 -12.94 21.55 13.65
N CYS A 174 -14.04 21.51 12.89
CA CYS A 174 -14.61 22.66 12.16
C CYS A 174 -13.57 23.51 11.40
N PRO A 175 -12.73 22.92 10.52
CA PRO A 175 -11.73 23.65 9.75
C PRO A 175 -12.39 24.68 8.82
N PRO A 176 -11.68 25.73 8.37
CA PRO A 176 -12.24 26.70 7.44
C PRO A 176 -12.95 26.03 6.25
N GLY A 177 -14.15 26.48 5.92
CA GLY A 177 -14.95 25.92 4.83
C GLY A 177 -15.77 24.66 5.17
N TRP A 178 -15.66 24.10 6.38
CA TRP A 178 -16.40 22.89 6.81
C TRP A 178 -17.90 22.99 6.56
N HIS A 179 -18.47 24.19 6.72
CA HIS A 179 -19.90 24.45 6.60
C HIS A 179 -20.43 24.25 5.17
N ARG A 180 -19.55 24.25 4.17
CA ARG A 180 -19.86 24.03 2.74
C ARG A 180 -19.95 22.54 2.38
N VAL A 181 -19.73 21.63 3.33
CA VAL A 181 -19.83 20.18 3.13
C VAL A 181 -21.19 19.67 3.63
N ALA A 182 -21.95 19.00 2.76
CA ALA A 182 -23.33 18.57 3.04
C ALA A 182 -23.56 17.08 2.75
N LEU A 183 -24.71 16.55 3.19
CA LEU A 183 -25.14 15.20 2.84
C LEU A 183 -25.62 15.15 1.38
N LYS A 184 -25.78 13.92 0.88
CA LYS A 184 -26.29 13.66 -0.47
C LYS A 184 -27.60 14.40 -0.73
N GLY A 185 -27.68 15.09 -1.86
CA GLY A 185 -28.85 15.88 -2.26
C GLY A 185 -28.98 17.21 -1.52
N GLY A 186 -27.88 17.77 -1.01
CA GLY A 186 -27.84 19.12 -0.42
C GLY A 186 -28.44 19.22 0.98
N GLN A 187 -28.68 18.10 1.65
CA GLN A 187 -29.25 18.10 3.00
C GLN A 187 -28.19 18.49 4.04
N LEU A 188 -28.55 19.39 4.96
CA LEU A 188 -27.70 19.74 6.09
C LEU A 188 -27.63 18.57 7.08
N SER A 189 -26.48 18.39 7.74
CA SER A 189 -26.16 17.20 8.54
C SER A 189 -26.87 17.11 9.90
N ALA A 190 -27.92 17.92 10.11
CA ALA A 190 -28.63 18.09 11.38
C ALA A 190 -29.14 16.77 11.97
N GLU A 191 -29.64 15.85 11.15
CA GLU A 191 -30.25 14.60 11.62
C GLU A 191 -29.23 13.50 11.99
N LYS A 192 -27.95 13.66 11.66
CA LYS A 192 -26.95 12.57 11.78
C LYS A 192 -26.04 12.68 13.02
N TYR A 193 -25.75 13.89 13.50
CA TYR A 193 -24.76 14.11 14.58
C TYR A 193 -25.35 14.72 15.87
N GLY A 194 -26.61 15.18 15.87
CA GLY A 194 -27.38 15.45 17.09
C GLY A 194 -26.94 16.66 17.93
N ASP A 195 -26.33 17.67 17.30
CA ASP A 195 -25.88 18.91 17.95
C ASP A 195 -26.61 20.13 17.34
N GLU A 196 -27.57 20.70 18.07
CA GLU A 196 -28.40 21.82 17.61
C GLU A 196 -27.59 23.11 17.43
N ASP A 197 -26.63 23.40 18.32
CA ASP A 197 -25.82 24.62 18.28
C ASP A 197 -24.90 24.66 17.04
N ARG A 198 -24.25 23.53 16.73
CA ARG A 198 -23.40 23.41 15.53
C ARG A 198 -24.20 23.46 14.23
N THR A 199 -25.42 22.96 14.26
CA THR A 199 -26.32 23.04 13.11
C THR A 199 -26.71 24.49 12.82
N ASP A 200 -27.00 25.27 13.85
CA ASP A 200 -27.32 26.70 13.71
C ASP A 200 -26.10 27.51 13.26
N GLU A 201 -24.89 27.16 13.72
CA GLU A 201 -23.65 27.75 13.24
C GLU A 201 -23.41 27.47 11.74
N GLN A 202 -23.59 26.22 11.30
CA GLN A 202 -23.49 25.86 9.88
C GLN A 202 -24.47 26.68 9.03
N ARG A 203 -25.72 26.79 9.49
CA ARG A 203 -26.75 27.59 8.80
C ARG A 203 -26.35 29.05 8.69
N ARG A 204 -25.83 29.65 9.77
CA ARG A 204 -25.37 31.04 9.76
C ARG A 204 -24.24 31.26 8.75
N LEU A 205 -23.23 30.39 8.74
CA LEU A 205 -22.10 30.49 7.81
C LEU A 205 -22.50 30.30 6.34
N LEU A 206 -23.46 29.42 6.08
CA LEU A 206 -24.03 29.25 4.73
C LEU A 206 -24.83 30.47 4.27
N LEU A 207 -25.57 31.14 5.17
CA LEU A 207 -26.23 32.41 4.86
C LEU A 207 -25.21 33.50 4.53
N ASP A 208 -24.10 33.57 5.28
CA ASP A 208 -22.99 34.52 5.03
C ASP A 208 -22.32 34.26 3.67
N ASP A 209 -22.25 33.00 3.23
CA ASP A 209 -21.80 32.60 1.89
C ASP A 209 -22.84 32.82 0.77
N GLY A 210 -24.00 33.38 1.09
CA GLY A 210 -25.04 33.74 0.12
C GLY A 210 -25.94 32.58 -0.32
N PHE A 211 -26.12 31.55 0.51
CA PHE A 211 -27.14 30.52 0.32
C PHE A 211 -28.50 30.94 0.90
N THR A 212 -29.59 30.40 0.34
CA THR A 212 -30.94 30.50 0.91
C THR A 212 -31.32 29.14 1.50
N LEU A 213 -31.80 29.10 2.75
CA LEU A 213 -31.99 27.85 3.52
C LEU A 213 -33.47 27.41 3.64
N ASP A 214 -34.27 27.65 2.61
CA ASP A 214 -35.69 27.23 2.55
C ASP A 214 -35.87 25.78 2.08
N GLY A 215 -34.78 25.04 1.92
CA GLY A 215 -34.73 23.66 1.41
C GLY A 215 -33.30 23.13 1.31
N PRO A 216 -33.05 22.02 0.59
CA PRO A 216 -31.70 21.53 0.33
C PRO A 216 -30.86 22.56 -0.43
N LEU A 217 -29.53 22.48 -0.28
CA LEU A 217 -28.59 23.31 -1.03
C LEU A 217 -28.78 23.10 -2.54
N PRO A 218 -28.70 24.17 -3.35
CA PRO A 218 -29.08 24.12 -4.74
C PRO A 218 -27.99 23.42 -5.59
N GLU A 219 -28.41 22.46 -6.42
CA GLU A 219 -27.51 21.58 -7.20
C GLU A 219 -26.62 22.33 -8.20
N ASP A 220 -27.05 23.47 -8.74
CA ASP A 220 -26.24 24.29 -9.65
C ASP A 220 -25.00 24.91 -8.99
N ARG A 221 -24.97 24.94 -7.64
CA ARG A 221 -23.83 25.40 -6.84
C ARG A 221 -22.97 24.26 -6.30
N HIS A 222 -23.31 23.01 -6.62
CA HIS A 222 -22.53 21.84 -6.23
C HIS A 222 -21.23 21.77 -7.03
N LEU A 223 -20.11 21.47 -6.36
CA LEU A 223 -18.83 21.19 -7.03
C LEU A 223 -18.81 19.79 -7.59
N THR A 224 -18.33 19.66 -8.82
CA THR A 224 -18.08 18.36 -9.45
C THR A 224 -16.78 17.74 -8.92
N LEU A 225 -16.65 16.41 -9.02
CA LEU A 225 -15.40 15.70 -8.70
C LEU A 225 -14.20 16.24 -9.50
N GLY A 226 -14.41 16.68 -10.75
CA GLY A 226 -13.35 17.28 -11.57
C GLY A 226 -12.87 18.64 -11.05
N GLU A 227 -13.79 19.50 -10.60
CA GLU A 227 -13.43 20.78 -9.94
C GLU A 227 -12.74 20.52 -8.59
N LEU A 228 -13.18 19.52 -7.83
CA LEU A 228 -12.56 19.13 -6.57
C LEU A 228 -11.14 18.57 -6.77
N ALA A 229 -10.93 17.78 -7.83
CA ALA A 229 -9.61 17.30 -8.23
C ALA A 229 -8.67 18.44 -8.65
N GLY A 230 -9.20 19.51 -9.26
CA GLY A 230 -8.46 20.75 -9.53
C GLY A 230 -7.98 21.40 -8.23
N ILE A 231 -8.88 21.59 -7.25
CA ILE A 231 -8.54 22.11 -5.92
C ILE A 231 -7.50 21.20 -5.23
N LEU A 232 -7.66 19.88 -5.30
CA LEU A 232 -6.67 18.93 -4.76
C LEU A 232 -5.30 19.10 -5.40
N THR A 233 -5.24 19.33 -6.71
CA THR A 233 -4.00 19.54 -7.45
C THR A 233 -3.34 20.87 -7.07
N GLU A 234 -4.13 21.91 -6.80
CA GLU A 234 -3.65 23.20 -6.29
C GLU A 234 -3.16 23.10 -4.84
N VAL A 235 -3.86 22.34 -3.98
CA VAL A 235 -3.44 22.05 -2.60
C VAL A 235 -2.12 21.29 -2.59
N LYS A 236 -2.00 20.24 -3.41
CA LYS A 236 -0.75 19.49 -3.61
C LYS A 236 0.31 20.27 -4.40
N GLY A 237 -0.05 21.45 -4.93
CA GLY A 237 0.76 22.24 -5.85
C GLY A 237 1.77 23.19 -5.21
N GLY A 238 1.82 23.29 -3.88
CA GLY A 238 2.82 24.09 -3.15
C GLY A 238 4.06 23.32 -2.71
N GLU A 239 3.90 22.03 -2.42
CA GLU A 239 4.92 21.18 -1.81
C GLU A 239 5.46 20.21 -2.85
N ARG A 240 6.59 20.57 -3.47
CA ARG A 240 7.28 19.69 -4.42
C ARG A 240 8.72 19.49 -4.01
N ALA A 241 9.21 18.28 -4.24
CA ALA A 241 10.60 17.92 -4.01
C ALA A 241 11.24 17.49 -5.33
N TRP A 242 12.52 17.83 -5.51
CA TRP A 242 13.27 17.54 -6.73
C TRP A 242 14.64 16.97 -6.38
N LEU A 243 15.13 16.03 -7.19
CA LEU A 243 16.54 15.65 -7.21
C LEU A 243 17.21 16.37 -8.37
N VAL A 244 18.31 17.07 -8.11
CA VAL A 244 19.17 17.66 -9.15
C VAL A 244 20.60 17.17 -8.96
N ARG A 245 21.17 16.56 -10.01
CA ARG A 245 22.53 16.01 -9.95
C ARG A 245 23.57 16.97 -10.51
N GLY A 246 24.66 17.12 -9.78
CA GLY A 246 25.87 17.75 -10.31
C GLY A 246 26.54 16.85 -11.34
N THR A 247 26.94 17.45 -12.46
CA THR A 247 27.69 16.71 -13.48
C THR A 247 29.05 16.30 -12.98
N SER A 248 29.40 15.03 -13.21
CA SER A 248 30.78 14.54 -13.07
C SER A 248 31.55 14.84 -14.35
N VAL A 249 32.52 15.76 -14.30
CA VAL A 249 33.41 16.01 -15.45
C VAL A 249 34.82 15.56 -15.08
N LYS A 250 35.32 14.51 -15.77
CA LYS A 250 36.61 13.86 -15.47
C LYS A 250 36.74 13.30 -14.05
N GLY A 251 35.63 12.90 -13.43
CA GLY A 251 35.61 12.28 -12.10
C GLY A 251 35.54 13.26 -10.92
N THR A 252 35.30 14.55 -11.16
CA THR A 252 35.10 15.56 -10.11
C THR A 252 33.68 16.13 -10.19
N SER A 253 32.96 16.12 -9.07
CA SER A 253 31.62 16.71 -8.92
C SER A 253 31.71 18.22 -8.76
N ILE A 254 30.76 18.95 -9.34
CA ILE A 254 30.59 20.41 -9.13
C ILE A 254 29.71 20.73 -7.92
N VAL A 255 29.10 19.72 -7.28
CA VAL A 255 28.25 19.91 -6.10
C VAL A 255 28.96 20.64 -4.95
N PRO A 256 30.26 20.43 -4.66
CA PRO A 256 30.93 21.24 -3.63
C PRO A 256 30.87 22.76 -3.88
N GLU A 257 30.95 23.21 -5.15
CA GLU A 257 30.79 24.63 -5.52
C GLU A 257 29.34 25.09 -5.34
N TRP A 258 28.37 24.20 -5.58
CA TRP A 258 26.94 24.46 -5.38
C TRP A 258 26.60 24.74 -3.92
N ILE A 259 27.19 23.95 -3.02
CA ILE A 259 26.98 24.09 -1.58
C ILE A 259 27.65 25.37 -1.07
N ASP A 260 28.90 25.63 -1.46
CA ASP A 260 29.67 26.81 -1.01
C ASP A 260 29.07 28.14 -1.53
N GLU A 261 28.61 28.18 -2.78
CA GLU A 261 28.09 29.40 -3.40
C GLU A 261 26.54 29.52 -3.38
N GLY A 262 25.82 28.54 -2.83
CA GLY A 262 24.36 28.60 -2.65
C GLY A 262 23.54 28.51 -3.95
N PHE A 263 23.91 27.60 -4.85
CA PHE A 263 23.17 27.39 -6.10
C PHE A 263 23.11 25.92 -6.50
N MET A 264 22.26 25.58 -7.47
CA MET A 264 22.29 24.33 -8.21
C MET A 264 22.32 24.60 -9.71
N SER A 265 22.76 23.63 -10.53
CA SER A 265 22.84 23.89 -11.97
C SER A 265 22.72 22.68 -12.88
N LEU A 266 22.31 22.93 -14.12
CA LEU A 266 22.46 22.00 -15.23
C LEU A 266 23.56 22.51 -16.17
N PRO A 267 24.30 21.59 -16.85
CA PRO A 267 25.34 21.98 -17.78
C PRO A 267 24.83 22.84 -18.91
N ALA A 268 23.67 22.47 -19.46
CA ALA A 268 23.01 23.13 -20.59
C ALA A 268 24.01 23.57 -21.69
N SER A 269 25.03 22.75 -21.97
CA SER A 269 26.26 23.20 -22.64
C SER A 269 26.05 23.65 -24.09
N MET A 270 25.00 23.13 -24.72
CA MET A 270 24.62 23.46 -26.08
C MET A 270 23.29 24.21 -26.17
N LEU A 271 22.67 24.55 -25.03
CA LEU A 271 21.41 25.28 -25.01
C LEU A 271 21.65 26.74 -25.45
N PRO A 272 21.02 27.22 -26.54
CA PRO A 272 21.06 28.62 -26.92
C PRO A 272 20.48 29.54 -25.84
N MET A 273 20.81 30.83 -25.94
CA MET A 273 20.23 31.84 -25.05
C MET A 273 18.71 31.90 -25.27
N LEU A 274 17.96 31.72 -24.19
CA LEU A 274 16.50 31.76 -24.19
C LEU A 274 16.02 33.19 -23.87
N PRO A 275 14.87 33.62 -24.42
CA PRO A 275 14.24 34.86 -24.01
C PRO A 275 13.79 34.80 -22.53
N PRO A 276 13.66 35.95 -21.83
CA PRO A 276 13.28 36.00 -20.41
C PRO A 276 11.97 35.29 -20.07
N ASP A 277 11.02 35.28 -21.02
CA ASP A 277 9.70 34.64 -20.91
C ASP A 277 9.55 33.51 -21.94
N ALA A 278 10.58 32.67 -22.08
CA ALA A 278 10.58 31.57 -23.05
C ALA A 278 9.37 30.64 -22.85
N SER A 279 8.60 30.44 -23.91
CA SER A 279 7.52 29.47 -23.95
C SER A 279 8.03 28.03 -24.05
N ASP A 280 7.14 27.07 -23.85
CA ASP A 280 7.39 25.64 -24.08
C ASP A 280 7.95 25.38 -25.49
N GLU A 281 7.42 26.08 -26.51
CA GLU A 281 7.89 25.98 -27.89
C GLU A 281 9.30 26.57 -28.07
N ASP A 282 9.62 27.68 -27.41
CA ASP A 282 10.94 28.30 -27.45
C ASP A 282 12.02 27.37 -26.86
N ILE A 283 11.71 26.72 -25.73
CA ILE A 283 12.60 25.74 -25.10
C ILE A 283 12.77 24.52 -26.02
N LYS A 284 11.68 24.00 -26.60
CA LYS A 284 11.74 22.84 -27.49
C LYS A 284 12.62 23.12 -28.71
N HIS A 285 12.45 24.28 -29.34
CA HIS A 285 13.25 24.70 -30.47
C HIS A 285 14.72 24.94 -30.10
N ALA A 286 14.99 25.52 -28.93
CA ALA A 286 16.35 25.71 -28.41
C ALA A 286 17.06 24.37 -28.14
N VAL A 287 16.35 23.36 -27.63
CA VAL A 287 16.89 22.02 -27.43
C VAL A 287 17.13 21.30 -28.76
N ASP A 288 16.17 21.36 -29.70
CA ASP A 288 16.31 20.73 -31.01
C ASP A 288 17.48 21.31 -31.84
N SER A 289 17.69 22.63 -31.75
CA SER A 289 18.81 23.30 -32.43
C SER A 289 20.14 23.06 -31.73
N GLY A 290 20.20 23.24 -30.41
CA GLY A 290 21.41 23.11 -29.60
C GLY A 290 21.96 21.69 -29.55
N TYR A 291 21.07 20.69 -29.44
CA TYR A 291 21.43 19.27 -29.32
C TYR A 291 21.10 18.47 -30.59
N SER A 292 21.20 19.11 -31.76
CA SER A 292 20.87 18.51 -33.06
C SER A 292 21.63 17.21 -33.38
N THR A 293 22.78 16.96 -32.74
CA THR A 293 23.56 15.72 -32.88
C THR A 293 23.00 14.52 -32.10
N LEU A 294 22.10 14.75 -31.13
CA LEU A 294 21.45 13.69 -30.36
C LEU A 294 20.27 13.08 -31.13
N GLY A 295 19.90 11.83 -30.81
CA GLY A 295 18.69 11.21 -31.35
C GLY A 295 17.39 11.85 -30.83
N TYR A 296 16.26 11.59 -31.48
CA TYR A 296 14.95 12.17 -31.12
C TYR A 296 14.60 11.96 -29.64
N SER A 297 14.66 10.72 -29.15
CA SER A 297 14.35 10.39 -27.74
C SER A 297 15.29 11.05 -26.74
N GLN A 298 16.56 11.23 -27.09
CA GLN A 298 17.54 11.91 -26.24
C GLN A 298 17.28 13.43 -26.20
N ARG A 299 16.82 14.02 -27.30
CA ARG A 299 16.41 15.43 -27.34
C ARG A 299 15.12 15.66 -26.57
N GLU A 300 14.18 14.73 -26.63
CA GLU A 300 12.94 14.76 -25.85
C GLU A 300 13.24 14.66 -24.34
N ALA A 301 14.12 13.74 -23.92
CA ALA A 301 14.57 13.68 -22.53
C ALA A 301 15.29 14.95 -22.07
N LYS A 302 16.15 15.55 -22.92
CA LYS A 302 16.81 16.83 -22.61
C LYS A 302 15.83 17.99 -22.56
N PHE A 303 14.77 17.96 -23.37
CA PHE A 303 13.69 18.94 -23.31
C PHE A 303 12.96 18.86 -21.97
N GLU A 304 12.51 17.68 -21.54
CA GLU A 304 11.82 17.52 -20.25
C GLU A 304 12.68 17.93 -19.06
N GLU A 305 13.98 17.62 -19.07
CA GLU A 305 14.93 18.04 -18.03
C GLU A 305 15.04 19.57 -17.94
N ILE A 306 15.27 20.24 -19.07
CA ILE A 306 15.41 21.70 -19.14
C ILE A 306 14.06 22.38 -18.84
N PHE A 307 12.97 21.80 -19.33
CA PHE A 307 11.62 22.28 -19.09
C PHE A 307 11.25 22.21 -17.60
N ALA A 308 11.52 21.07 -16.95
CA ALA A 308 11.30 20.92 -15.51
C ALA A 308 12.11 21.95 -14.73
N PHE A 309 13.39 22.13 -15.07
CA PHE A 309 14.27 23.08 -14.40
C PHE A 309 13.85 24.54 -14.62
N ILE A 310 13.33 24.93 -15.78
CA ILE A 310 12.90 26.32 -16.04
C ILE A 310 11.48 26.58 -15.54
N HIS A 311 10.52 25.71 -15.88
CA HIS A 311 9.09 25.97 -15.69
C HIS A 311 8.48 25.27 -14.49
N ARG A 312 8.80 24.00 -14.22
CA ARG A 312 8.13 23.23 -13.15
C ARG A 312 8.73 23.49 -11.76
N MET A 313 10.05 23.68 -11.67
CA MET A 313 10.71 24.08 -10.43
C MET A 313 10.41 25.56 -10.11
N LYS A 314 9.93 25.83 -8.90
CA LYS A 314 9.59 27.16 -8.41
C LYS A 314 10.32 27.44 -7.08
N PRO A 315 10.52 28.73 -6.73
CA PRO A 315 10.96 29.08 -5.39
C PRO A 315 10.05 28.47 -4.32
N GLY A 316 10.63 27.99 -3.23
CA GLY A 316 9.91 27.27 -2.15
C GLY A 316 9.85 25.75 -2.30
N HIS A 317 10.19 25.20 -3.47
CA HIS A 317 10.29 23.74 -3.62
C HIS A 317 11.55 23.20 -2.94
N LEU A 318 11.46 21.99 -2.40
CA LEU A 318 12.61 21.27 -1.86
C LEU A 318 13.48 20.72 -2.99
N VAL A 319 14.78 20.73 -2.76
CA VAL A 319 15.75 20.10 -3.63
C VAL A 319 16.72 19.23 -2.84
N VAL A 320 17.05 18.09 -3.42
CA VAL A 320 18.05 17.14 -2.93
C VAL A 320 19.16 17.04 -3.97
N THR A 321 20.41 16.98 -3.52
CA THR A 321 21.56 16.63 -4.36
C THR A 321 22.52 15.71 -3.60
N THR A 322 23.47 15.11 -4.33
CA THR A 322 24.40 14.12 -3.79
C THR A 322 25.83 14.41 -4.26
N ALA A 323 26.81 14.34 -3.35
CA ALA A 323 28.23 14.40 -3.67
C ALA A 323 28.98 13.22 -3.04
N GLY A 324 29.24 12.17 -3.82
CA GLY A 324 29.76 10.92 -3.25
C GLY A 324 28.67 10.23 -2.41
N ASP A 325 28.97 9.91 -1.16
CA ASP A 325 28.03 9.33 -0.18
C ASP A 325 27.28 10.40 0.64
N ASP A 326 27.57 11.68 0.41
CA ASP A 326 26.95 12.81 1.09
C ASP A 326 25.69 13.29 0.36
N VAL A 327 24.64 13.57 1.13
CA VAL A 327 23.35 14.06 0.65
C VAL A 327 23.06 15.43 1.25
N PHE A 328 22.71 16.36 0.35
CA PHE A 328 22.40 17.74 0.67
C PHE A 328 20.94 18.04 0.35
N ILE A 329 20.30 18.79 1.22
CA ILE A 329 18.90 19.19 1.12
C ILE A 329 18.84 20.71 1.26
N GLY A 330 17.99 21.33 0.46
CA GLY A 330 17.78 22.76 0.51
C GLY A 330 16.47 23.15 -0.13
N GLU A 331 16.22 24.45 -0.15
CA GLU A 331 15.03 25.06 -0.72
C GLU A 331 15.40 25.97 -1.89
N ILE A 332 14.65 25.89 -2.99
CA ILE A 332 14.91 26.75 -4.16
C ILE A 332 14.57 28.20 -3.78
N ALA A 333 15.56 29.08 -3.88
CA ALA A 333 15.43 30.49 -3.46
C ALA A 333 15.06 31.44 -4.62
N GLY A 334 15.19 31.00 -5.89
CA GLY A 334 15.04 31.90 -7.03
C GLY A 334 14.71 31.26 -8.38
N PRO A 335 14.48 32.09 -9.42
CA PRO A 335 14.17 31.62 -10.78
C PRO A 335 15.40 30.99 -11.46
N ALA A 336 15.16 30.27 -12.56
CA ALA A 336 16.24 29.77 -13.40
C ALA A 336 16.93 30.91 -14.15
N LEU A 337 18.26 30.90 -14.17
CA LEU A 337 19.09 31.89 -14.84
C LEU A 337 20.07 31.19 -15.78
N GLN A 338 20.16 31.66 -17.03
CA GLN A 338 21.23 31.23 -17.92
C GLN A 338 22.50 32.03 -17.64
N HIS A 339 23.62 31.31 -17.48
CA HIS A 339 24.92 31.87 -17.16
C HIS A 339 25.98 31.25 -18.09
N GLU A 340 26.99 31.99 -18.50
CA GLU A 340 28.08 31.43 -19.30
C GLU A 340 29.22 30.97 -18.39
N SER A 341 29.25 29.68 -18.05
CA SER A 341 30.27 29.12 -17.16
C SER A 341 31.53 28.64 -17.89
N PRO A 342 32.73 28.68 -17.26
CA PRO A 342 33.94 28.10 -17.82
C PRO A 342 33.76 26.62 -18.19
N GLY A 343 34.01 26.28 -19.45
CA GLY A 343 33.83 24.91 -19.96
C GLY A 343 32.37 24.47 -20.11
N LYS A 344 31.40 25.38 -19.98
CA LYS A 344 29.96 25.16 -20.18
C LYS A 344 29.35 24.07 -19.31
N ARG A 345 29.71 24.02 -18.03
CA ARG A 345 29.36 22.95 -17.08
C ARG A 345 28.24 23.31 -16.11
N SER A 346 27.86 24.58 -16.07
CA SER A 346 26.90 25.14 -15.12
C SER A 346 26.17 26.32 -15.78
N ASN A 347 25.62 26.10 -16.97
CA ASN A 347 25.06 27.19 -17.78
C ASN A 347 23.60 27.52 -17.48
N LEU A 348 22.91 26.68 -16.71
CA LEU A 348 21.56 26.96 -16.25
C LEU A 348 21.55 26.79 -14.74
N ARG A 349 21.43 27.89 -13.99
CA ARG A 349 21.57 27.93 -12.52
C ARG A 349 20.27 28.34 -11.84
N ARG A 350 20.10 27.91 -10.59
CA ARG A 350 19.09 28.40 -9.64
C ARG A 350 19.74 28.58 -8.28
N PHE A 351 19.36 29.63 -7.56
CA PHE A 351 19.79 29.80 -6.17
C PHE A 351 19.06 28.82 -5.25
N VAL A 352 19.78 28.29 -4.26
CA VAL A 352 19.29 27.31 -3.29
C VAL A 352 19.81 27.69 -1.92
N ASP A 353 18.92 27.75 -0.94
CA ASP A 353 19.26 27.85 0.47
C ASP A 353 19.45 26.42 1.01
N TRP A 354 20.70 26.00 1.18
CA TRP A 354 21.05 24.66 1.65
C TRP A 354 20.92 24.56 3.17
N ASP A 355 20.12 23.61 3.65
CA ASP A 355 19.83 23.45 5.07
C ASP A 355 20.96 22.75 5.83
N ASN A 356 21.64 21.82 5.16
CA ASN A 356 22.66 20.94 5.77
C ASN A 356 24.04 21.07 5.11
N ALA A 357 24.37 22.26 4.59
CA ALA A 357 25.64 22.55 3.91
C ALA A 357 26.88 22.17 4.75
N ASP A 358 26.86 22.49 6.05
CA ASP A 358 27.98 22.24 6.97
C ASP A 358 27.97 20.82 7.59
N SER A 359 26.87 20.07 7.43
CA SER A 359 26.68 18.76 8.06
C SER A 359 25.82 17.85 7.16
N PRO A 360 26.39 17.31 6.07
CA PRO A 360 25.65 16.47 5.13
C PRO A 360 25.15 15.17 5.76
N LEU A 361 24.08 14.61 5.20
CA LEU A 361 23.54 13.32 5.58
C LEU A 361 24.25 12.20 4.80
N ALA A 362 24.54 11.07 5.43
CA ALA A 362 25.05 9.92 4.69
C ALA A 362 23.91 9.19 3.96
N VAL A 363 24.15 8.69 2.74
CA VAL A 363 23.17 7.89 1.99
C VAL A 363 22.67 6.68 2.80
N SER A 364 23.49 6.12 3.69
CA SER A 364 23.12 5.03 4.59
C SER A 364 22.02 5.38 5.59
N ASP A 365 21.91 6.66 5.92
CA ASP A 365 21.04 7.17 6.99
C ASP A 365 19.68 7.60 6.44
N LEU A 366 19.48 7.47 5.12
CA LEU A 366 18.26 7.84 4.44
C LEU A 366 17.20 6.72 4.46
N PRO A 367 15.91 7.08 4.49
CA PRO A 367 14.83 6.14 4.27
C PRO A 367 14.99 5.37 2.95
N SER A 368 14.72 4.07 2.96
CA SER A 368 14.92 3.17 1.81
C SER A 368 14.22 3.64 0.52
N ARG A 369 13.04 4.27 0.64
CA ARG A 369 12.31 4.87 -0.49
C ARG A 369 13.07 6.02 -1.15
N LEU A 370 13.65 6.92 -0.35
CA LEU A 370 14.44 8.04 -0.86
C LEU A 370 15.79 7.56 -1.40
N ALA A 371 16.48 6.67 -0.68
CA ALA A 371 17.73 6.07 -1.10
C ALA A 371 17.64 5.37 -2.48
N GLY A 372 16.48 4.75 -2.79
CA GLY A 372 16.20 4.17 -4.10
C GLY A 372 16.07 5.21 -5.21
N ARG A 373 15.36 6.32 -4.96
CA ARG A 373 15.20 7.42 -5.95
C ARG A 373 16.51 8.16 -6.21
N LEU A 374 17.37 8.30 -5.19
CA LEU A 374 18.73 8.84 -5.30
C LEU A 374 19.69 7.92 -6.07
N ARG A 375 19.24 6.78 -6.62
CA ARG A 375 20.03 5.90 -7.51
C ARG A 375 19.65 6.01 -8.99
N SER A 376 18.70 6.89 -9.34
CA SER A 376 18.33 7.21 -10.73
C SER A 376 19.49 7.82 -11.50
N SER A 377 19.61 7.51 -12.79
CA SER A 377 20.65 8.07 -13.68
C SER A 377 20.28 9.41 -14.32
N ALA A 378 19.05 9.88 -14.13
CA ALA A 378 18.60 11.18 -14.65
C ALA A 378 19.19 12.36 -13.88
N ASP A 379 19.46 13.45 -14.59
CA ASP A 379 20.02 14.69 -14.03
C ASP A 379 18.99 15.46 -13.18
N VAL A 380 17.70 15.33 -13.52
CA VAL A 380 16.55 15.90 -12.80
C VAL A 380 15.51 14.80 -12.58
N VAL A 381 15.05 14.64 -11.34
CA VAL A 381 13.96 13.71 -10.98
C VAL A 381 12.96 14.41 -10.09
N GLU A 382 11.66 14.24 -10.36
CA GLU A 382 10.60 14.70 -9.47
C GLU A 382 10.45 13.70 -8.29
N LEU A 383 10.51 14.22 -7.07
CA LEU A 383 10.41 13.48 -5.81
C LEU A 383 9.12 13.82 -5.04
N THR A 384 8.19 14.56 -5.65
CA THR A 384 6.95 15.03 -5.03
C THR A 384 6.12 13.89 -4.40
N ASP A 385 6.19 12.67 -4.94
CA ASP A 385 5.50 11.49 -4.41
C ASP A 385 6.06 10.98 -3.08
N ILE A 386 7.25 11.44 -2.69
CA ILE A 386 7.90 11.15 -1.41
C ILE A 386 8.28 12.45 -0.67
N TYR A 387 7.52 13.54 -0.89
CA TYR A 387 7.77 14.86 -0.32
C TYR A 387 7.99 14.80 1.21
N ASP A 388 7.06 14.18 1.95
CA ASP A 388 7.14 14.07 3.42
C ASP A 388 8.45 13.41 3.89
N SER A 389 8.97 12.45 3.11
CA SER A 389 10.24 11.78 3.42
C SER A 389 11.46 12.67 3.18
N VAL A 390 11.36 13.64 2.26
CA VAL A 390 12.41 14.64 2.01
C VAL A 390 12.32 15.75 3.06
N GLU A 391 11.12 16.19 3.40
CA GLU A 391 10.88 17.24 4.38
C GLU A 391 11.30 16.83 5.80
N ALA A 392 11.03 15.59 6.20
CA ALA A 392 11.43 15.05 7.50
C ALA A 392 12.95 15.14 7.76
N LEU A 393 13.76 15.24 6.72
CA LEU A 393 15.23 15.33 6.83
C LEU A 393 15.74 16.75 7.08
N ARG A 394 14.89 17.79 7.03
CA ARG A 394 15.26 19.19 7.32
C ARG A 394 15.29 19.52 8.81
N MET A 395 14.74 18.67 9.67
CA MET A 395 14.63 18.96 11.11
C MET A 395 15.96 18.70 11.85
N PRO A 396 16.49 19.67 12.62
CA PRO A 396 17.67 19.44 13.42
C PRO A 396 17.33 18.48 14.57
N ALA A 397 18.16 17.45 14.75
CA ALA A 397 18.08 16.53 15.87
C ALA A 397 18.21 17.32 17.20
N LEU A 398 17.10 17.47 17.91
CA LEU A 398 17.09 17.84 19.32
C LEU A 398 17.06 16.55 20.13
N ASP A 399 18.17 16.30 20.82
CA ASP A 399 18.40 15.39 21.95
C ASP A 399 17.80 13.96 21.88
N ASP A 400 18.74 13.02 21.72
CA ASP A 400 18.88 11.69 22.32
C ASP A 400 17.75 11.21 23.29
N ASP A 401 16.57 10.97 22.75
CA ASP A 401 15.65 9.92 23.21
C ASP A 401 15.01 9.32 21.96
N ALA A 402 15.35 8.06 21.71
CA ALA A 402 15.01 7.30 20.51
C ALA A 402 13.52 7.45 20.14
N VAL A 403 13.27 8.26 19.11
CA VAL A 403 12.09 8.08 18.27
C VAL A 403 12.44 6.88 17.40
N ASP A 404 11.98 5.70 17.81
CA ASP A 404 12.01 4.52 16.95
C ASP A 404 11.30 4.91 15.66
N ALA A 405 12.08 5.24 14.62
CA ALA A 405 11.62 5.13 13.26
C ALA A 405 11.02 3.72 13.17
N GLU A 406 9.75 3.59 12.81
CA GLU A 406 9.15 2.28 12.56
C GLU A 406 10.04 1.58 11.53
N VAL A 407 10.92 0.72 12.04
CA VAL A 407 11.67 -0.23 11.25
C VAL A 407 10.59 -1.10 10.65
N VAL A 408 10.21 -0.82 9.41
CA VAL A 408 9.34 -1.71 8.64
C VAL A 408 10.02 -3.08 8.73
N PRO A 409 9.42 -4.05 9.45
CA PRO A 409 10.12 -5.28 9.76
C PRO A 409 10.47 -5.93 8.42
N GLU A 410 11.77 -6.10 8.16
CA GLU A 410 12.20 -6.84 6.99
C GLU A 410 11.69 -8.28 7.16
N ALA A 411 10.93 -8.80 6.20
CA ALA A 411 10.41 -10.16 6.26
C ALA A 411 11.59 -11.15 6.40
N ARG A 412 11.80 -11.66 7.62
CA ARG A 412 12.82 -12.67 7.90
C ARG A 412 12.21 -14.05 7.72
N LEU A 413 12.85 -14.88 6.93
CA LEU A 413 12.49 -16.30 6.86
C LEU A 413 13.07 -17.00 8.09
N GLU A 414 12.20 -17.57 8.91
CA GLU A 414 12.62 -18.44 10.01
C GLU A 414 12.94 -19.85 9.49
N LEU A 415 13.76 -20.60 10.23
CA LEU A 415 13.99 -22.01 9.94
C LEU A 415 12.70 -22.81 10.10
N LEU A 416 12.59 -23.91 9.34
CA LEU A 416 11.42 -24.80 9.43
C LEU A 416 11.37 -25.49 10.80
N SER A 417 10.17 -25.59 11.35
CA SER A 417 9.94 -26.34 12.59
C SER A 417 10.23 -27.82 12.41
N ASP A 418 10.60 -28.49 13.51
CA ASP A 418 10.90 -29.92 13.53
C ASP A 418 9.74 -30.76 12.97
N GLU A 419 8.50 -30.37 13.26
CA GLU A 419 7.30 -31.03 12.72
C GLU A 419 7.24 -30.99 11.19
N VAL A 420 7.56 -29.85 10.58
CA VAL A 420 7.56 -29.70 9.11
C VAL A 420 8.71 -30.50 8.51
N VAL A 421 9.89 -30.46 9.11
CA VAL A 421 11.07 -31.22 8.66
C VAL A 421 10.79 -32.72 8.67
N GLU A 422 10.22 -33.24 9.77
CA GLU A 422 9.84 -34.64 9.90
C GLU A 422 8.76 -35.04 8.87
N ARG A 423 7.76 -34.18 8.63
CA ARG A 423 6.70 -34.44 7.65
C ARG A 423 7.21 -34.54 6.21
N LEU A 424 8.20 -33.71 5.84
CA LEU A 424 8.73 -33.67 4.48
C LEU A 424 9.63 -34.85 4.15
N LEU A 425 10.17 -35.51 5.19
CA LEU A 425 11.05 -36.68 5.07
C LEU A 425 12.32 -36.39 4.22
N ILE A 426 12.67 -35.11 4.05
CA ILE A 426 13.91 -34.64 3.42
C ILE A 426 14.93 -34.37 4.53
N GLY A 427 16.23 -34.54 4.24
CA GLY A 427 17.28 -34.27 5.22
C GLY A 427 17.24 -32.82 5.70
N ARG A 428 17.36 -32.61 7.03
CA ARG A 428 17.38 -31.28 7.64
C ARG A 428 18.41 -30.36 7.00
N ASP A 429 19.64 -30.85 6.83
CA ASP A 429 20.73 -30.06 6.24
C ASP A 429 20.37 -29.47 4.87
N TRP A 430 19.61 -30.21 4.06
CA TRP A 430 19.15 -29.75 2.75
C TRP A 430 18.02 -28.73 2.86
N LEU A 431 17.08 -28.93 3.79
CA LEU A 431 15.98 -28.00 4.02
C LEU A 431 16.49 -26.67 4.58
N ASP A 432 17.44 -26.72 5.50
CA ASP A 432 18.10 -25.54 6.07
C ASP A 432 18.87 -24.79 4.97
N GLU A 433 19.66 -25.50 4.14
CA GLU A 433 20.32 -24.90 2.96
C GLU A 433 19.31 -24.26 2.01
N PHE A 434 18.16 -24.91 1.76
CA PHE A 434 17.13 -24.37 0.89
C PHE A 434 16.52 -23.06 1.43
N VAL A 435 16.21 -23.00 2.73
CA VAL A 435 15.69 -21.81 3.39
C VAL A 435 16.74 -20.70 3.45
N GLU A 436 18.00 -21.04 3.74
CA GLU A 436 19.12 -20.08 3.74
C GLU A 436 19.34 -19.48 2.35
N LEU A 437 19.30 -20.28 1.28
CA LEU A 437 19.39 -19.79 -0.08
C LEU A 437 18.21 -18.89 -0.45
N LEU A 438 17.00 -19.20 0.00
CA LEU A 438 15.84 -18.31 -0.16
C LEU A 438 16.03 -17.01 0.63
N ALA A 439 16.53 -17.09 1.85
CA ALA A 439 16.80 -15.94 2.70
C ALA A 439 17.92 -15.07 2.14
N GLU A 440 18.94 -15.62 1.47
CA GLU A 440 20.08 -14.87 0.92
C GLU A 440 19.82 -14.38 -0.52
N ARG A 441 19.26 -15.23 -1.39
CA ARG A 441 19.11 -14.91 -2.82
C ARG A 441 17.71 -14.50 -3.19
N ARG A 442 16.70 -14.75 -2.36
CA ARG A 442 15.27 -14.44 -2.59
C ARG A 442 14.66 -15.16 -3.81
N GLN A 443 15.47 -15.91 -4.53
CA GLN A 443 15.04 -16.74 -5.63
C GLN A 443 15.92 -17.99 -5.77
N VAL A 444 15.26 -19.15 -5.82
CA VAL A 444 15.92 -20.45 -5.87
C VAL A 444 15.27 -21.33 -6.93
N ILE A 445 16.08 -22.10 -7.65
CA ILE A 445 15.65 -23.14 -8.56
C ILE A 445 15.98 -24.50 -7.94
N VAL A 446 14.92 -25.26 -7.66
CA VAL A 446 15.02 -26.68 -7.26
C VAL A 446 15.02 -27.52 -8.54
N TYR A 447 16.13 -28.22 -8.81
CA TYR A 447 16.27 -29.01 -10.03
C TYR A 447 16.56 -30.48 -9.74
N GLY A 448 16.05 -31.36 -10.59
CA GLY A 448 16.30 -32.81 -10.45
C GLY A 448 15.44 -33.67 -11.37
N PRO A 449 15.59 -35.00 -11.32
CA PRO A 449 14.82 -35.93 -12.13
C PRO A 449 13.30 -35.73 -11.96
N PRO A 450 12.48 -36.08 -12.96
CA PRO A 450 11.03 -36.05 -12.80
C PRO A 450 10.59 -37.05 -11.71
N GLY A 451 9.51 -36.72 -11.00
CA GLY A 451 8.96 -37.58 -9.95
C GLY A 451 9.64 -37.47 -8.57
N THR A 452 10.57 -36.53 -8.37
CA THR A 452 11.22 -36.29 -7.06
C THR A 452 10.44 -35.38 -6.11
N GLY A 453 9.22 -34.97 -6.46
CA GLY A 453 8.37 -34.16 -5.57
C GLY A 453 8.78 -32.69 -5.44
N LYS A 454 9.59 -32.14 -6.36
CA LYS A 454 10.08 -30.74 -6.30
C LYS A 454 8.97 -29.70 -6.07
N THR A 455 7.87 -29.80 -6.83
CA THR A 455 6.74 -28.86 -6.74
C THR A 455 6.01 -28.99 -5.41
N TYR A 456 5.83 -30.21 -4.94
CA TYR A 456 5.26 -30.49 -3.62
C TYR A 456 6.13 -29.91 -2.50
N LEU A 457 7.44 -30.16 -2.56
CA LEU A 457 8.41 -29.66 -1.59
C LEU A 457 8.45 -28.12 -1.56
N ALA A 458 8.51 -27.48 -2.73
CA ALA A 458 8.47 -26.03 -2.86
C ALA A 458 7.21 -25.42 -2.23
N GLN A 459 6.05 -26.05 -2.45
CA GLN A 459 4.79 -25.58 -1.91
C GLN A 459 4.73 -25.74 -0.39
N GLU A 460 5.08 -26.91 0.14
CA GLU A 460 5.03 -27.15 1.58
C GLU A 460 6.00 -26.25 2.36
N VAL A 461 7.22 -26.04 1.83
CA VAL A 461 8.19 -25.11 2.44
C VAL A 461 7.68 -23.68 2.38
N ALA A 462 7.19 -23.20 1.23
CA ALA A 462 6.64 -21.86 1.12
C ALA A 462 5.42 -21.64 2.03
N GLU A 463 4.52 -22.62 2.13
CA GLU A 463 3.34 -22.56 3.00
C GLU A 463 3.73 -22.59 4.48
N ALA A 464 4.78 -23.33 4.86
CA ALA A 464 5.30 -23.33 6.21
C ALA A 464 5.93 -21.97 6.59
N LEU A 465 6.59 -21.30 5.64
CA LEU A 465 7.27 -20.03 5.86
C LEU A 465 6.33 -18.81 5.81
N ALA A 466 5.29 -18.83 4.96
CA ALA A 466 4.43 -17.67 4.72
C ALA A 466 2.95 -17.89 5.01
N GLY A 467 2.50 -19.13 5.21
CA GLY A 467 1.10 -19.48 5.29
C GLY A 467 0.42 -19.60 3.92
N LYS A 468 -0.62 -20.46 3.84
CA LYS A 468 -1.31 -20.83 2.59
C LYS A 468 -1.84 -19.65 1.76
N GLY A 469 -2.22 -18.54 2.41
CA GLY A 469 -2.79 -17.38 1.74
C GLY A 469 -1.78 -16.51 0.97
N ARG A 470 -0.47 -16.78 1.12
CA ARG A 470 0.62 -15.95 0.57
C ARG A 470 1.51 -16.69 -0.41
N VAL A 471 1.07 -17.88 -0.85
CA VAL A 471 1.77 -18.71 -1.82
C VAL A 471 0.95 -18.77 -3.10
N THR A 472 1.55 -18.38 -4.22
CA THR A 472 0.95 -18.49 -5.55
C THR A 472 1.74 -19.50 -6.38
N LEU A 473 1.05 -20.45 -7.00
CA LEU A 473 1.65 -21.44 -7.89
C LEU A 473 1.24 -21.16 -9.34
N VAL A 474 2.21 -21.08 -10.23
CA VAL A 474 2.02 -21.00 -11.68
C VAL A 474 2.86 -22.06 -12.37
N GLN A 475 2.42 -22.52 -13.54
CA GLN A 475 3.17 -23.48 -14.35
C GLN A 475 3.51 -22.86 -15.71
N PHE A 476 4.79 -22.93 -16.08
CA PHE A 476 5.26 -22.39 -17.36
C PHE A 476 5.09 -23.38 -18.51
N HIS A 477 4.73 -22.84 -19.67
CA HIS A 477 4.59 -23.57 -20.92
C HIS A 477 5.18 -22.75 -22.08
N PRO A 478 5.48 -23.35 -23.25
CA PRO A 478 6.19 -22.66 -24.33
C PRO A 478 5.54 -21.37 -24.83
N SER A 479 4.21 -21.27 -24.75
CA SER A 479 3.45 -20.09 -25.18
C SER A 479 3.26 -19.02 -24.09
N TYR A 480 3.83 -19.20 -22.89
CA TYR A 480 3.65 -18.27 -21.76
C TYR A 480 4.41 -16.98 -22.08
N ALA A 481 3.76 -15.83 -21.90
CA ALA A 481 4.33 -14.53 -22.25
C ALA A 481 4.34 -13.55 -21.08
N TYR A 482 4.96 -12.38 -21.29
CA TYR A 482 5.00 -11.30 -20.30
C TYR A 482 3.59 -10.87 -19.89
N GLU A 483 2.69 -10.77 -20.86
CA GLU A 483 1.29 -10.34 -20.69
C GLU A 483 0.47 -11.28 -19.82
N ASP A 484 0.88 -12.54 -19.72
CA ASP A 484 0.24 -13.55 -18.87
C ASP A 484 0.86 -13.56 -17.47
N PHE A 485 2.15 -13.21 -17.36
CA PHE A 485 2.93 -13.30 -16.14
C PHE A 485 2.84 -12.07 -15.25
N PHE A 486 2.90 -10.89 -15.88
CA PHE A 486 3.03 -9.62 -15.17
C PHE A 486 1.83 -8.69 -15.42
N GLU A 487 1.63 -8.17 -16.62
CA GLU A 487 0.42 -7.41 -16.97
C GLU A 487 0.26 -7.32 -18.48
N GLY A 488 -0.99 -7.22 -18.97
CA GLY A 488 -1.25 -7.08 -20.40
C GLY A 488 -2.68 -6.67 -20.72
N TYR A 489 -2.88 -6.06 -21.88
CA TYR A 489 -4.21 -5.63 -22.34
C TYR A 489 -5.08 -6.83 -22.72
N ARG A 490 -6.30 -6.86 -22.17
CA ARG A 490 -7.34 -7.85 -22.45
C ARG A 490 -8.62 -7.16 -22.90
N PRO A 491 -9.40 -7.75 -23.81
CA PRO A 491 -10.67 -7.17 -24.22
C PRO A 491 -11.70 -7.17 -23.07
N SER A 492 -12.24 -6.00 -22.71
CA SER A 492 -13.26 -5.81 -21.66
C SER A 492 -14.60 -5.38 -22.28
N GLY A 493 -15.29 -6.30 -22.93
CA GLY A 493 -16.62 -6.06 -23.49
C GLY A 493 -16.66 -5.01 -24.61
N THR A 494 -17.88 -4.63 -24.99
CA THR A 494 -18.14 -3.70 -26.09
C THR A 494 -18.76 -2.42 -25.54
N VAL A 495 -18.08 -1.29 -25.70
CA VAL A 495 -18.65 0.04 -25.42
C VAL A 495 -18.84 0.73 -26.77
N GLY A 496 -20.08 1.06 -27.14
CA GLY A 496 -20.39 1.80 -28.36
C GLY A 496 -20.04 1.10 -29.69
N GLY A 497 -19.93 -0.23 -29.72
CA GLY A 497 -19.60 -1.00 -30.93
C GLY A 497 -18.11 -1.22 -31.19
N GLY A 498 -17.22 -0.72 -30.32
CA GLY A 498 -15.78 -1.04 -30.31
C GLY A 498 -15.42 -2.02 -29.19
N ILE A 499 -14.38 -2.84 -29.42
CA ILE A 499 -13.77 -3.69 -28.37
C ILE A 499 -12.94 -2.78 -27.46
N ALA A 500 -13.34 -2.65 -26.19
CA ALA A 500 -12.54 -1.95 -25.20
C ALA A 500 -11.38 -2.84 -24.73
N LEU A 501 -10.19 -2.27 -24.51
CA LEU A 501 -9.03 -2.97 -23.95
C LEU A 501 -8.79 -2.48 -22.52
N GLN A 502 -8.63 -3.41 -21.59
CA GLN A 502 -8.31 -3.15 -20.19
C GLN A 502 -6.97 -3.80 -19.84
N LEU A 503 -6.09 -3.08 -19.15
CA LEU A 503 -4.86 -3.64 -18.60
C LEU A 503 -5.21 -4.55 -17.42
N VAL A 504 -4.81 -5.83 -17.48
CA VAL A 504 -5.12 -6.83 -16.45
C VAL A 504 -3.81 -7.31 -15.81
N PRO A 505 -3.70 -7.33 -14.46
CA PRO A 505 -2.52 -7.82 -13.77
C PRO A 505 -2.43 -9.35 -13.82
N GLY A 506 -1.24 -9.84 -14.11
CA GLY A 506 -0.81 -11.24 -14.06
C GLY A 506 -0.41 -11.69 -12.65
N PRO A 507 -0.02 -12.97 -12.49
CA PRO A 507 0.29 -13.57 -11.19
C PRO A 507 1.38 -12.85 -10.40
N LEU A 508 2.52 -12.51 -11.05
CA LEU A 508 3.62 -11.84 -10.35
C LEU A 508 3.21 -10.44 -9.87
N ARG A 509 2.46 -9.69 -10.69
CA ARG A 509 1.98 -8.35 -10.31
C ARG A 509 1.07 -8.41 -9.09
N LYS A 510 0.13 -9.36 -9.04
CA LYS A 510 -0.76 -9.57 -7.88
C LYS A 510 0.01 -9.90 -6.60
N VAL A 511 1.03 -10.75 -6.70
CA VAL A 511 1.89 -11.09 -5.55
C VAL A 511 2.65 -9.87 -5.07
N VAL A 512 3.22 -9.08 -5.98
CA VAL A 512 3.95 -7.85 -5.64
C VAL A 512 3.05 -6.81 -4.99
N ASP A 513 1.86 -6.57 -5.54
CA ASP A 513 0.93 -5.59 -4.99
C ASP A 513 0.49 -6.01 -3.56
N ALA A 514 0.16 -7.29 -3.35
CA ALA A 514 -0.17 -7.82 -2.03
C ALA A 514 1.01 -7.74 -1.02
N ALA A 515 2.24 -7.99 -1.49
CA ALA A 515 3.45 -7.89 -0.69
C ALA A 515 3.78 -6.44 -0.28
N ARG A 516 3.46 -5.46 -1.13
CA ARG A 516 3.62 -4.03 -0.82
C ARG A 516 2.66 -3.55 0.26
N GLU A 517 1.43 -4.08 0.27
CA GLU A 517 0.45 -3.79 1.32
C GLU A 517 0.83 -4.40 2.68
N ASN A 518 1.72 -5.40 2.69
CA ASN A 518 2.10 -6.18 3.88
C ASN A 518 3.62 -6.42 3.93
N PRO A 519 4.45 -5.37 4.12
CA PRO A 519 5.91 -5.47 3.94
C PRO A 519 6.63 -6.37 4.95
N GLY A 520 6.03 -6.62 6.13
CA GLY A 520 6.57 -7.51 7.15
C GLY A 520 6.31 -9.00 6.93
N GLU A 521 5.51 -9.35 5.91
CA GLU A 521 5.08 -10.73 5.67
C GLU A 521 5.73 -11.26 4.39
N PRO A 522 6.26 -12.50 4.37
CA PRO A 522 6.84 -13.08 3.17
C PRO A 522 5.75 -13.54 2.20
N TYR A 523 5.98 -13.35 0.90
CA TYR A 523 5.11 -13.79 -0.19
C TYR A 523 5.90 -14.65 -1.17
N PHE A 524 5.34 -15.80 -1.57
CA PHE A 524 6.01 -16.75 -2.45
C PHE A 524 5.28 -16.88 -3.78
N LEU A 525 6.03 -16.83 -4.87
CA LEU A 525 5.59 -17.24 -6.20
C LEU A 525 6.40 -18.46 -6.65
N ILE A 526 5.71 -19.59 -6.77
CA ILE A 526 6.27 -20.85 -7.24
C ILE A 526 6.02 -20.95 -8.74
N VAL A 527 7.09 -21.13 -9.50
CA VAL A 527 7.08 -21.29 -10.95
C VAL A 527 7.46 -22.72 -11.29
N ASP A 528 6.44 -23.54 -11.52
CA ASP A 528 6.62 -24.93 -11.92
C ASP A 528 7.06 -25.04 -13.39
N GLU A 529 7.96 -25.98 -13.68
CA GLU A 529 8.52 -26.19 -15.01
C GLU A 529 9.14 -24.92 -15.62
N ILE A 530 9.91 -24.19 -14.80
CA ILE A 530 10.45 -22.85 -15.13
C ILE A 530 11.25 -22.84 -16.44
N ASN A 531 11.86 -23.96 -16.82
CA ASN A 531 12.60 -24.10 -18.07
C ASN A 531 11.71 -24.19 -19.32
N ARG A 532 10.42 -24.51 -19.21
CA ARG A 532 9.54 -24.72 -20.38
C ARG A 532 9.13 -23.44 -21.11
N ALA A 533 9.42 -22.26 -20.57
CA ALA A 533 9.19 -20.98 -21.22
C ALA A 533 10.49 -20.21 -21.45
N ASN A 534 10.48 -19.25 -22.38
CA ASN A 534 11.60 -18.32 -22.56
C ASN A 534 11.57 -17.28 -21.43
N LEU A 535 12.38 -17.51 -20.40
CA LEU A 535 12.40 -16.68 -19.19
C LEU A 535 12.73 -15.22 -19.46
N ALA A 536 13.68 -14.92 -20.36
CA ALA A 536 14.01 -13.54 -20.71
C ALA A 536 12.79 -12.82 -21.33
N LYS A 537 12.01 -13.52 -22.16
CA LYS A 537 10.79 -12.97 -22.76
C LYS A 537 9.65 -12.84 -21.74
N VAL A 538 9.49 -13.82 -20.84
CA VAL A 538 8.42 -13.83 -19.84
C VAL A 538 8.63 -12.78 -18.77
N PHE A 539 9.86 -12.61 -18.28
CA PHE A 539 10.18 -11.61 -17.26
C PHE A 539 10.38 -10.20 -17.84
N GLY A 540 10.75 -10.08 -19.13
CA GLY A 540 11.00 -8.78 -19.76
C GLY A 540 12.03 -7.95 -18.97
N GLU A 541 11.66 -6.73 -18.65
CA GLU A 541 12.42 -5.77 -17.85
C GLU A 541 12.59 -6.19 -16.38
N LEU A 542 11.67 -6.98 -15.82
CA LEU A 542 11.72 -7.49 -14.44
C LEU A 542 12.93 -8.40 -14.21
N TYR A 543 13.49 -8.93 -15.29
CA TYR A 543 14.69 -9.75 -15.28
C TYR A 543 15.91 -9.02 -14.70
N PHE A 544 15.93 -7.69 -14.79
CA PHE A 544 16.91 -6.83 -14.14
C PHE A 544 16.69 -6.79 -12.61
N LEU A 545 15.45 -6.68 -12.17
CA LEU A 545 15.09 -6.56 -10.76
C LEU A 545 15.30 -7.83 -9.95
N LEU A 546 15.39 -9.00 -10.59
CA LEU A 546 15.81 -10.21 -9.89
C LEU A 546 17.20 -10.07 -9.27
N GLU A 547 18.10 -9.34 -9.93
CA GLU A 547 19.47 -9.11 -9.45
C GLU A 547 19.58 -7.83 -8.63
N TYR A 548 18.88 -6.77 -9.06
CA TYR A 548 18.95 -5.44 -8.47
C TYR A 548 17.59 -5.03 -7.90
N ARG A 549 17.15 -5.72 -6.85
CA ARG A 549 15.83 -5.49 -6.20
C ARG A 549 15.68 -4.10 -5.58
N ASP A 550 16.80 -3.44 -5.29
CA ASP A 550 16.90 -2.07 -4.78
C ASP A 550 16.75 -1.00 -5.90
N ARG A 551 16.72 -1.41 -7.16
CA ARG A 551 16.57 -0.52 -8.32
C ARG A 551 15.13 -0.49 -8.79
N SER A 552 14.79 0.57 -9.52
CA SER A 552 13.49 0.73 -10.17
C SER A 552 13.65 0.69 -11.68
N ILE A 553 12.62 0.22 -12.38
CA ILE A 553 12.55 0.19 -13.85
C ILE A 553 11.22 0.77 -14.33
N ASP A 554 11.19 1.23 -15.57
CA ASP A 554 9.95 1.59 -16.25
C ASP A 554 9.35 0.34 -16.92
N LEU A 555 8.03 0.16 -16.78
CA LEU A 555 7.33 -1.02 -17.30
C LEU A 555 6.91 -0.82 -18.76
N LEU A 556 6.85 -1.90 -19.53
CA LEU A 556 6.48 -1.90 -20.96
C LEU A 556 5.12 -1.26 -21.26
N TYR A 557 4.12 -1.46 -20.39
CA TYR A 557 2.77 -0.90 -20.57
C TYR A 557 2.57 0.43 -19.85
N SER A 558 3.59 0.96 -19.17
CA SER A 558 3.61 2.34 -18.68
C SER A 558 3.89 3.27 -19.86
N SER A 559 2.91 3.42 -20.74
CA SER A 559 3.03 4.22 -21.96
C SER A 559 2.86 5.70 -21.62
N GLY A 560 3.97 6.45 -21.54
CA GLY A 560 3.98 7.91 -21.49
C GLY A 560 4.03 8.51 -20.08
N ASP A 561 5.08 9.28 -19.80
CA ASP A 561 5.24 10.34 -18.78
C ASP A 561 4.78 10.14 -17.31
N SER A 562 4.26 8.99 -16.86
CA SER A 562 3.68 8.94 -15.49
C SER A 562 3.41 7.54 -14.88
N GLY A 563 4.24 6.53 -15.17
CA GLY A 563 4.23 5.29 -14.37
C GLY A 563 5.19 5.40 -13.17
N PRO A 564 4.81 5.04 -11.92
CA PRO A 564 5.78 4.99 -10.84
C PRO A 564 6.85 3.96 -11.16
N ALA A 565 8.11 4.34 -11.01
CA ALA A 565 9.24 3.45 -11.25
C ALA A 565 9.04 2.15 -10.43
N PHE A 566 8.96 1.01 -11.13
CA PHE A 566 8.58 -0.26 -10.52
C PHE A 566 9.79 -0.90 -9.83
N THR A 567 9.64 -1.25 -8.56
CA THR A 567 10.62 -2.01 -7.78
C THR A 567 10.04 -3.36 -7.37
N LEU A 568 10.90 -4.39 -7.25
CA LEU A 568 10.51 -5.71 -6.78
C LEU A 568 10.69 -5.78 -5.25
N PRO A 569 9.62 -5.95 -4.45
CA PRO A 569 9.73 -5.93 -2.99
C PRO A 569 10.67 -7.01 -2.44
N ALA A 570 11.35 -6.70 -1.34
CA ALA A 570 12.31 -7.61 -0.69
C ALA A 570 11.62 -8.83 -0.06
N ASN A 571 10.36 -8.70 0.33
CA ASN A 571 9.53 -9.76 0.90
C ASN A 571 8.85 -10.67 -0.15
N VAL A 572 9.23 -10.56 -1.44
CA VAL A 572 8.76 -11.46 -2.51
C VAL A 572 9.83 -12.50 -2.87
N PHE A 573 9.50 -13.77 -2.66
CA PHE A 573 10.37 -14.91 -2.89
C PHE A 573 9.93 -15.72 -4.11
N LEU A 574 10.89 -16.17 -4.93
CA LEU A 574 10.62 -16.96 -6.13
C LEU A 574 11.19 -18.37 -6.00
N ILE A 575 10.36 -19.38 -6.20
CA ILE A 575 10.83 -20.77 -6.24
C ILE A 575 10.54 -21.35 -7.63
N GLY A 576 11.58 -21.61 -8.40
CA GLY A 576 11.47 -22.33 -9.67
C GLY A 576 11.64 -23.83 -9.48
N THR A 577 10.84 -24.65 -10.15
CA THR A 577 11.12 -26.10 -10.25
C THR A 577 11.57 -26.42 -11.67
N MET A 578 12.58 -27.30 -11.79
CA MET A 578 13.15 -27.66 -13.10
C MET A 578 13.37 -29.16 -13.21
N ASN A 579 12.84 -29.76 -14.28
CA ASN A 579 13.12 -31.14 -14.64
C ASN A 579 14.41 -31.24 -15.46
N THR A 580 15.40 -31.99 -14.97
CA THR A 580 16.69 -32.17 -15.66
C THR A 580 16.65 -33.16 -16.82
N ALA A 581 15.61 -34.00 -16.90
CA ALA A 581 15.46 -35.00 -17.95
C ALA A 581 14.94 -34.43 -19.28
N ASP A 582 14.38 -33.22 -19.27
CA ASP A 582 13.87 -32.54 -20.48
C ASP A 582 15.04 -32.06 -21.34
N ARG A 583 15.57 -32.97 -22.17
CA ARG A 583 16.74 -32.78 -23.05
C ARG A 583 16.61 -31.66 -24.08
N SER A 584 15.41 -31.12 -24.33
CA SER A 584 15.16 -30.04 -25.30
C SER A 584 15.48 -28.63 -24.78
N ILE A 585 15.90 -28.49 -23.52
CA ILE A 585 16.06 -27.19 -22.84
C ILE A 585 17.33 -27.13 -21.96
N ALA A 586 18.34 -27.94 -22.29
CA ALA A 586 19.54 -28.16 -21.46
C ALA A 586 20.52 -26.97 -21.34
N LEU A 587 20.16 -25.78 -21.82
CA LEU A 587 20.93 -24.55 -21.61
C LEU A 587 20.07 -23.57 -20.83
N VAL A 588 20.04 -23.75 -19.51
CA VAL A 588 19.76 -22.64 -18.61
C VAL A 588 20.80 -21.58 -18.89
N ASP A 589 20.38 -20.44 -19.42
CA ASP A 589 21.28 -19.35 -19.78
C ASP A 589 22.16 -18.97 -18.58
N SER A 590 23.42 -18.64 -18.84
CA SER A 590 24.36 -18.03 -17.89
C SER A 590 23.71 -16.91 -17.07
N ALA A 591 22.82 -16.15 -17.69
CA ALA A 591 22.01 -15.11 -17.09
C ALA A 591 21.11 -15.63 -15.94
N MET A 592 20.56 -16.83 -16.05
CA MET A 592 19.73 -17.43 -15.01
C MET A 592 20.54 -18.00 -13.86
N ARG A 593 21.67 -18.63 -14.16
CA ARG A 593 22.61 -19.10 -13.13
C ARG A 593 23.17 -17.97 -12.26
N ARG A 594 23.21 -16.75 -12.79
CA ARG A 594 23.59 -15.56 -12.03
C ARG A 594 22.50 -15.07 -11.08
N ARG A 595 21.23 -15.23 -11.46
CA ARG A 595 20.09 -14.59 -10.78
C ARG A 595 19.40 -15.51 -9.78
N PHE A 596 19.41 -16.82 -10.01
CA PHE A 596 18.82 -17.82 -9.12
C PHE A 596 19.91 -18.64 -8.43
N ALA A 597 19.71 -18.98 -7.16
CA ALA A 597 20.45 -20.11 -6.58
C ALA A 597 19.95 -21.42 -7.17
N PHE A 598 20.81 -22.42 -7.30
CA PHE A 598 20.45 -23.73 -7.83
C PHE A 598 20.70 -24.77 -6.75
N ILE A 599 19.63 -25.47 -6.34
CA ILE A 599 19.71 -26.56 -5.37
C ILE A 599 19.21 -27.85 -6.01
N SER A 600 20.01 -28.92 -5.88
CA SER A 600 19.68 -30.21 -6.48
C SER A 600 18.79 -31.03 -5.56
N LEU A 601 17.72 -31.61 -6.11
CA LEU A 601 16.90 -32.62 -5.44
C LEU A 601 17.03 -33.94 -6.20
N HIS A 602 18.01 -34.76 -5.79
CA HIS A 602 18.27 -36.08 -6.37
C HIS A 602 17.87 -37.21 -5.41
N PRO A 603 17.29 -38.32 -5.91
CA PRO A 603 16.90 -39.46 -5.06
C PRO A 603 18.03 -40.10 -4.28
N GLU A 604 19.24 -40.10 -4.86
CA GLU A 604 20.42 -40.74 -4.27
C GLU A 604 21.00 -39.91 -3.11
N ASP A 605 20.86 -38.58 -3.16
CA ASP A 605 21.40 -37.66 -2.14
C ASP A 605 20.50 -37.57 -0.91
N GLN A 606 19.18 -37.60 -1.12
CA GLN A 606 18.18 -37.40 -0.05
C GLN A 606 17.58 -38.69 0.51
N ARG A 607 18.07 -39.87 0.08
CA ARG A 607 17.52 -41.19 0.47
C ARG A 607 15.99 -41.25 0.33
N LEU A 608 15.50 -40.79 -0.82
CA LEU A 608 14.06 -40.77 -1.15
C LEU A 608 13.43 -42.18 -1.15
N ASP A 609 14.23 -43.24 -1.21
CA ASP A 609 13.80 -44.63 -1.03
C ASP A 609 13.18 -44.89 0.35
N ARG A 610 13.60 -44.14 1.38
CA ARG A 610 13.03 -44.21 2.74
C ARG A 610 11.75 -43.39 2.87
N VAL A 611 11.64 -42.29 2.12
CA VAL A 611 10.45 -41.42 2.09
C VAL A 611 9.22 -42.19 1.67
N LEU A 612 9.29 -42.90 0.55
CA LEU A 612 8.17 -43.71 0.06
C LEU A 612 7.80 -44.83 1.04
N ARG A 613 8.80 -45.49 1.64
CA ARG A 613 8.56 -46.57 2.61
C ARG A 613 7.89 -46.06 3.89
N GLN A 614 8.36 -44.93 4.44
CA GLN A 614 7.78 -44.32 5.62
C GLN A 614 6.37 -43.80 5.33
N TRP A 615 6.17 -43.13 4.19
CA TRP A 615 4.85 -42.66 3.75
C TRP A 615 3.83 -43.81 3.60
N LEU A 616 4.26 -44.97 3.09
CA LEU A 616 3.40 -46.16 2.98
C LEU A 616 3.06 -46.75 4.35
N VAL A 617 4.00 -46.74 5.31
CA VAL A 617 3.78 -47.18 6.69
C VAL A 617 2.79 -46.26 7.41
N ASP A 618 3.00 -44.94 7.32
CA ASP A 618 2.17 -43.94 8.00
C ASP A 618 0.72 -43.93 7.49
N ARG A 619 0.50 -44.33 6.23
CA ARG A 619 -0.85 -44.46 5.64
C ARG A 619 -1.40 -45.89 5.64
N SER A 620 -0.76 -46.81 6.38
CA SER A 620 -1.24 -48.19 6.55
C SER A 620 -1.41 -48.96 5.23
N PHE A 621 -0.55 -48.68 4.24
CA PHE A 621 -0.49 -49.42 2.96
C PHE A 621 0.56 -50.53 2.96
N ALA A 622 1.26 -50.76 4.08
CA ALA A 622 2.30 -51.76 4.27
C ALA A 622 1.81 -52.96 5.09
#